data_AF-A0A673Y9K7-F1
#
_entry.id   AF-A0A673Y9K7-F1
#
_cell.length_a   1.000
_cell.length_b   1.000
_cell.length_c   1.000
_cell.angle_alpha   90.00
_cell.angle_beta   90.00
_cell.angle_gamma   90.00
#
_symmetry.space_group_name_H-M   'P 1'
#
loop_
_entity.id
_entity.type
_entity.pdbx_description
1 polymer ?
#
loop_
_entity_poly.entity_id
_entity_poly.type
_entity_poly.pdbx_seq_one_letter_code
_entity_poly.pdbx_strand_id
1 'polypeptide(L)'
;MDLGSLTTVVANSAYISARGSFDGSNPAASRDKKYHARLKLPHITVCEGLQETLDLTFQSVCVEQPIGKRLFREFLETVPEYHGPCHLWRDIEEYDLAEDTDRAQKASRIVQRYLESSAKLYCPFLTPETVTQVKEAQQGAGDTLFSQTLVSVLGYLQEVPYTFFLESMYLKRFLQWKWLEMQPMDQDWFQDFRVLGKGGFGEVSACQMKATGKLYACKKLNKKRLKKRKGYEGAMVEKRILARVHSRFIVSLAYAFQTKDELCLVMTIMNGGDLKYHIYLVDENNPGFEEPRACFYAAQIIQGMEHLHQKRIIYRDLKPENVLLDNEGNVRISDLGLAVELKENQTKIKGYAGTPGFMAPELLKGEKYDTSVDYFTLGVTLFEFMAAKNPFRERGEKVEKEALKERIMTGTVVYPETFSENAKSICSALLEKQVDKRLGFKDGTCDEIRTHPFFSAIHWTRLDAGILPPPFVPDSKVVYAKDLDDVGEFSSVKGVGLDDPDRVFFDEFSSGNIAIPWQEEMIETGIYGELNVWGPAGTIPNDLRRESILEQPKSSTCCLA
;
A
#
# COMPACT_ATOMS: atom_id res chain seq x y z
N MET A 1 -15.25 29.26 25.74
CA MET A 1 -14.75 28.42 24.64
C MET A 1 -13.61 29.18 24.01
N ASP A 2 -12.40 28.63 24.09
CA ASP A 2 -11.21 29.17 23.44
C ASP A 2 -11.34 29.02 21.91
N LEU A 3 -10.82 29.96 21.13
CA LEU A 3 -10.92 29.96 19.66
C LEU A 3 -10.27 28.70 19.04
N GLY A 4 -9.18 28.20 19.64
CA GLY A 4 -8.47 26.98 19.19
C GLY A 4 -9.24 25.68 19.43
N SER A 5 -10.00 25.61 20.54
CA SER A 5 -10.92 24.50 20.79
C SER A 5 -12.04 24.44 19.74
N LEU A 6 -12.55 25.61 19.30
CA LEU A 6 -13.59 25.68 18.28
C LEU A 6 -13.07 25.27 16.89
N THR A 7 -11.86 25.67 16.49
CA THR A 7 -11.26 25.26 15.21
C THR A 7 -11.03 23.76 15.15
N THR A 8 -10.55 23.15 16.24
CA THR A 8 -10.38 21.70 16.35
C THR A 8 -11.72 20.96 16.23
N VAL A 9 -12.77 21.42 16.92
CA VAL A 9 -14.11 20.81 16.84
C VAL A 9 -14.69 20.90 15.43
N VAL A 10 -14.57 22.05 14.75
CA VAL A 10 -15.06 22.24 13.38
C VAL A 10 -14.31 21.33 12.41
N ALA A 11 -12.98 21.28 12.49
CA ALA A 11 -12.16 20.42 11.64
C ALA A 11 -12.43 18.93 11.88
N ASN A 12 -12.58 18.51 13.14
CA ASN A 12 -12.97 17.15 13.50
C ASN A 12 -14.35 16.79 12.93
N SER A 13 -15.33 17.68 13.07
CA SER A 13 -16.69 17.46 12.58
C SER A 13 -16.74 17.32 11.06
N ALA A 14 -16.03 18.19 10.33
CA ALA A 14 -15.93 18.10 8.87
C ALA A 14 -15.25 16.80 8.43
N TYR A 15 -14.16 16.43 9.10
CA TYR A 15 -13.43 15.19 8.82
C TYR A 15 -14.26 13.93 9.13
N ILE A 16 -14.94 13.87 10.28
CA ILE A 16 -15.83 12.75 10.63
C ILE A 16 -17.00 12.67 9.64
N SER A 17 -17.58 13.80 9.23
CA SER A 17 -18.63 13.80 8.20
C SER A 17 -18.13 13.27 6.86
N ALA A 18 -16.90 13.61 6.46
CA ALA A 18 -16.29 13.08 5.24
C ALA A 18 -15.96 11.58 5.38
N ARG A 19 -15.57 11.10 6.58
CA ARG A 19 -15.38 9.68 6.87
C ARG A 19 -16.70 8.91 6.84
N GLY A 20 -17.75 9.44 7.46
CA GLY A 20 -19.06 8.80 7.59
C GLY A 20 -19.75 8.51 6.27
N SER A 21 -19.23 9.03 5.14
CA SER A 21 -19.68 8.56 3.84
C SER A 21 -19.30 7.09 3.54
N PHE A 22 -18.37 6.50 4.31
CA PHE A 22 -18.02 5.07 4.27
C PHE A 22 -19.04 4.14 4.95
N ASP A 23 -19.81 4.61 5.94
CA ASP A 23 -20.74 3.76 6.74
C ASP A 23 -22.07 3.49 6.01
N GLY A 24 -22.06 3.39 4.68
CA GLY A 24 -23.23 3.06 3.87
C GLY A 24 -23.92 4.24 3.16
N SER A 25 -23.28 5.42 3.10
CA SER A 25 -23.77 6.49 2.22
C SER A 25 -23.28 6.27 0.79
N ASN A 26 -24.08 6.63 -0.21
CA ASN A 26 -23.72 6.51 -1.61
C ASN A 26 -22.44 7.34 -1.92
N PRO A 27 -21.31 6.73 -2.33
CA PRO A 27 -20.08 7.44 -2.65
C PRO A 27 -20.27 8.55 -3.70
N ALA A 28 -21.29 8.42 -4.56
CA ALA A 28 -21.66 9.44 -5.53
C ALA A 28 -22.12 10.77 -4.90
N ALA A 29 -22.60 10.75 -3.65
CA ALA A 29 -23.11 11.94 -2.96
C ALA A 29 -22.00 12.90 -2.51
N SER A 30 -20.77 12.42 -2.33
CA SER A 30 -19.62 13.25 -1.93
C SER A 30 -18.82 13.81 -3.12
N ARG A 31 -19.16 13.43 -4.35
CA ARG A 31 -18.41 13.85 -5.55
C ARG A 31 -18.76 15.27 -5.98
N ASP A 32 -17.73 16.05 -6.31
CA ASP A 32 -17.88 17.34 -6.96
C ASP A 32 -18.26 17.12 -8.44
N LYS A 33 -19.47 17.57 -8.82
CA LYS A 33 -20.02 17.40 -10.17
C LYS A 33 -19.13 18.01 -11.27
N LYS A 34 -18.46 19.14 -10.99
CA LYS A 34 -17.60 19.82 -11.98
C LYS A 34 -16.35 18.99 -12.24
N TYR A 35 -15.73 18.43 -11.20
CA TYR A 35 -14.53 17.61 -11.36
C TYR A 35 -14.84 16.22 -11.89
N HIS A 36 -15.94 15.60 -11.43
CA HIS A 36 -16.42 14.33 -11.97
C HIS A 36 -16.66 14.42 -13.49
N ALA A 37 -17.29 15.49 -13.97
CA ALA A 37 -17.55 15.69 -15.41
C ALA A 37 -16.27 15.86 -16.27
N ARG A 38 -15.09 16.02 -15.66
CA ARG A 38 -13.79 16.05 -16.36
C ARG A 38 -13.24 14.64 -16.63
N LEU A 39 -13.72 13.62 -15.92
CA LEU A 39 -13.34 12.23 -16.15
C LEU A 39 -14.08 11.71 -17.38
N LYS A 40 -13.38 11.67 -18.51
CA LYS A 40 -13.92 11.22 -19.80
C LYS A 40 -12.86 10.44 -20.55
N LEU A 41 -13.25 9.30 -21.09
CA LEU A 41 -12.41 8.55 -22.00
C LEU A 41 -12.32 9.31 -23.33
N PRO A 42 -11.11 9.57 -23.86
CA PRO A 42 -10.93 10.32 -25.09
C PRO A 42 -11.31 9.44 -26.30
N HIS A 43 -11.48 10.05 -27.47
CA HIS A 43 -11.56 9.27 -28.71
C HIS A 43 -10.25 8.49 -28.96
N ILE A 44 -10.33 7.28 -29.50
CA ILE A 44 -9.17 6.37 -29.65
C ILE A 44 -8.00 6.97 -30.43
N THR A 45 -8.26 7.88 -31.37
CA THR A 45 -7.22 8.58 -32.14
C THR A 45 -6.26 9.39 -31.27
N VAL A 46 -6.69 9.83 -30.08
CA VAL A 46 -5.84 10.54 -29.11
C VAL A 46 -4.86 9.57 -28.42
N CYS A 47 -5.14 8.28 -28.46
CA CYS A 47 -4.37 7.24 -27.77
C CYS A 47 -3.43 6.46 -28.70
N GLU A 48 -3.46 6.70 -30.01
CA GLU A 48 -2.73 5.89 -31.02
C GLU A 48 -1.22 5.81 -30.72
N GLY A 49 -0.60 6.89 -30.24
CA GLY A 49 0.84 6.90 -29.91
C GLY A 49 1.18 6.24 -28.57
N LEU A 50 0.21 5.88 -27.72
CA LEU A 50 0.51 5.33 -26.39
C LEU A 50 1.11 3.92 -26.47
N GLN A 51 0.78 3.14 -27.49
CA GLN A 51 1.31 1.79 -27.67
C GLN A 51 2.84 1.75 -27.81
N GLU A 52 3.45 2.83 -28.31
CA GLU A 52 4.90 2.92 -28.51
C GLU A 52 5.66 3.27 -27.21
N THR A 53 4.96 3.76 -26.19
CA THR A 53 5.56 4.31 -24.96
C THR A 53 5.24 3.52 -23.71
N LEU A 54 4.14 2.77 -23.71
CA LEU A 54 3.70 1.98 -22.57
C LEU A 54 4.35 0.60 -22.56
N ASP A 55 4.65 0.10 -21.36
CA ASP A 55 4.91 -1.31 -21.15
C ASP A 55 3.59 -2.09 -21.31
N LEU A 56 3.50 -2.84 -22.41
CA LEU A 56 2.38 -3.70 -22.75
C LEU A 56 2.72 -5.19 -22.58
N THR A 57 3.58 -5.54 -21.62
CA THR A 57 3.79 -6.93 -21.24
C THR A 57 2.56 -7.51 -20.53
N PHE A 58 2.33 -8.82 -20.69
CA PHE A 58 1.21 -9.53 -20.05
C PHE A 58 1.17 -9.31 -18.53
N GLN A 59 2.32 -9.43 -17.88
CA GLN A 59 2.46 -9.22 -16.43
C GLN A 59 2.00 -7.81 -16.03
N SER A 60 2.50 -6.79 -16.72
CA SER A 60 2.18 -5.39 -16.43
C SER A 60 0.71 -5.06 -16.67
N VAL A 61 0.14 -5.50 -17.80
CA VAL A 61 -1.23 -5.12 -18.19
C VAL A 61 -2.29 -6.00 -17.54
N CYS A 62 -2.13 -7.32 -17.59
CA CYS A 62 -3.19 -8.26 -17.26
C CYS A 62 -3.12 -8.79 -15.83
N VAL A 63 -1.95 -8.73 -15.17
CA VAL A 63 -1.78 -9.26 -13.81
C VAL A 63 -1.71 -8.14 -12.79
N GLU A 64 -0.86 -7.14 -13.02
CA GLU A 64 -0.56 -6.08 -12.04
C GLU A 64 -1.54 -4.90 -12.09
N GLN A 65 -1.94 -4.46 -13.30
CA GLN A 65 -2.81 -3.30 -13.47
C GLN A 65 -4.30 -3.69 -13.34
N PRO A 66 -5.04 -3.18 -12.32
CA PRO A 66 -6.41 -3.62 -12.04
C PRO A 66 -7.40 -3.44 -13.20
N ILE A 67 -7.32 -2.33 -13.94
CA ILE A 67 -8.20 -2.09 -15.08
C ILE A 67 -7.82 -2.99 -16.26
N GLY A 68 -6.52 -3.18 -16.52
CA GLY A 68 -6.04 -4.06 -17.58
C GLY A 68 -6.45 -5.52 -17.32
N LYS A 69 -6.31 -6.00 -16.08
CA LYS A 69 -6.80 -7.32 -15.63
C LYS A 69 -8.30 -7.51 -15.85
N ARG A 70 -9.12 -6.50 -15.51
CA ARG A 70 -10.58 -6.55 -15.73
C ARG A 70 -10.92 -6.63 -17.22
N LEU A 71 -10.31 -5.76 -18.03
CA LEU A 71 -10.52 -5.75 -19.48
C LEU A 71 -10.06 -7.04 -20.15
N PHE A 72 -8.95 -7.62 -19.68
CA PHE A 72 -8.48 -8.92 -20.18
C PHE A 72 -9.45 -10.04 -19.82
N ARG A 73 -9.96 -10.09 -18.59
CA ARG A 73 -11.01 -11.06 -18.21
C ARG A 73 -12.29 -10.88 -19.02
N GLU A 74 -12.74 -9.64 -19.23
CA GLU A 74 -13.89 -9.37 -20.11
C GLU A 74 -13.66 -9.90 -21.54
N PHE A 75 -12.45 -9.70 -22.09
CA PHE A 75 -12.07 -10.29 -23.38
C PHE A 75 -12.14 -11.81 -23.37
N LEU A 76 -11.59 -12.48 -22.34
CA LEU A 76 -11.61 -13.95 -22.25
C LEU A 76 -13.04 -14.50 -22.19
N GLU A 77 -13.99 -13.78 -21.57
CA GLU A 77 -15.41 -14.19 -21.53
C GLU A 77 -16.08 -14.15 -22.92
N THR A 78 -15.52 -13.45 -23.90
CA THR A 78 -16.08 -13.41 -25.27
C THR A 78 -15.77 -14.64 -26.10
N VAL A 79 -14.77 -15.45 -25.70
CA VAL A 79 -14.29 -16.61 -26.46
C VAL A 79 -14.51 -17.87 -25.63
N PRO A 80 -15.39 -18.81 -26.04
CA PRO A 80 -15.69 -20.02 -25.26
C PRO A 80 -14.48 -20.86 -24.87
N GLU A 81 -13.45 -20.90 -25.72
CA GLU A 81 -12.20 -21.63 -25.44
C GLU A 81 -11.46 -21.10 -24.20
N TYR A 82 -11.63 -19.81 -23.88
CA TYR A 82 -10.94 -19.15 -22.78
C TYR A 82 -11.74 -19.15 -21.46
N HIS A 83 -13.00 -19.59 -21.49
CA HIS A 83 -13.86 -19.65 -20.30
C HIS A 83 -13.24 -20.51 -19.18
N GLY A 84 -12.68 -21.67 -19.53
CA GLY A 84 -12.01 -22.56 -18.59
C GLY A 84 -10.85 -21.89 -17.84
N PRO A 85 -9.77 -21.47 -18.54
CA PRO A 85 -8.65 -20.80 -17.89
C PRO A 85 -9.03 -19.49 -17.17
N CYS A 86 -9.95 -18.69 -17.71
CA CYS A 86 -10.44 -17.48 -17.05
C CYS A 86 -11.11 -17.78 -15.70
N HIS A 87 -12.04 -18.74 -15.68
CA HIS A 87 -12.78 -19.10 -14.48
C HIS A 87 -11.89 -19.86 -13.47
N LEU A 88 -10.98 -20.71 -13.95
CA LEU A 88 -9.99 -21.36 -13.09
C LEU A 88 -9.10 -20.34 -12.39
N TRP A 89 -8.61 -19.32 -13.11
CA TRP A 89 -7.83 -18.25 -12.50
C TRP A 89 -8.62 -17.53 -11.39
N ARG A 90 -9.87 -17.12 -11.67
CA ARG A 90 -10.73 -16.48 -10.66
C ARG A 90 -10.95 -17.39 -9.45
N ASP A 91 -11.31 -18.65 -9.69
CA ASP A 91 -11.66 -19.57 -8.61
C ASP A 91 -10.44 -19.93 -7.73
N ILE A 92 -9.22 -19.90 -8.29
CA ILE A 92 -7.97 -20.01 -7.50
C ILE A 92 -7.80 -18.79 -6.60
N GLU A 93 -7.99 -17.57 -7.11
CA GLU A 93 -7.91 -16.35 -6.27
C GLU A 93 -8.99 -16.38 -5.16
N GLU A 94 -10.18 -16.89 -5.46
CA GLU A 94 -11.24 -17.06 -4.47
C GLU A 94 -10.95 -18.19 -3.45
N TYR A 95 -10.16 -19.19 -3.83
CA TYR A 95 -9.69 -20.24 -2.93
C TYR A 95 -8.66 -19.69 -1.94
N ASP A 96 -7.70 -18.89 -2.43
CA ASP A 96 -6.66 -18.28 -1.62
C ASP A 96 -7.27 -17.37 -0.53
N LEU A 97 -8.40 -16.72 -0.84
CA LEU A 97 -9.17 -15.86 0.07
C LEU A 97 -10.24 -16.59 0.92
N ALA A 98 -10.43 -17.90 0.73
CA ALA A 98 -11.49 -18.63 1.43
C ALA A 98 -11.13 -18.97 2.89
N GLU A 99 -12.14 -19.16 3.73
CA GLU A 99 -11.97 -19.68 5.08
C GLU A 99 -11.63 -21.19 5.06
N ASP A 100 -10.87 -21.68 6.05
CA ASP A 100 -10.39 -23.07 6.10
C ASP A 100 -11.51 -24.11 6.05
N THR A 101 -12.68 -23.78 6.63
CA THR A 101 -13.88 -24.63 6.61
C THR A 101 -14.44 -24.84 5.20
N ASP A 102 -14.22 -23.88 4.30
CA ASP A 102 -14.77 -23.89 2.95
C ASP A 102 -13.73 -24.31 1.90
N ARG A 103 -12.43 -24.17 2.21
CA ARG A 103 -11.32 -24.41 1.26
C ARG A 103 -11.34 -25.82 0.68
N ALA A 104 -11.54 -26.86 1.50
CA ALA A 104 -11.61 -28.24 1.00
C ALA A 104 -12.77 -28.44 -0.01
N GLN A 105 -13.91 -27.81 0.24
CA GLN A 105 -15.05 -27.83 -0.67
C GLN A 105 -14.75 -27.06 -1.96
N LYS A 106 -14.14 -25.86 -1.85
CA LYS A 106 -13.73 -25.07 -3.01
C LYS A 106 -12.69 -25.81 -3.86
N ALA A 107 -11.67 -26.42 -3.25
CA ALA A 107 -10.67 -27.22 -3.93
C ALA A 107 -11.32 -28.38 -4.72
N SER A 108 -12.25 -29.10 -4.09
CA SER A 108 -13.00 -30.18 -4.74
C SER A 108 -13.80 -29.67 -5.95
N ARG A 109 -14.44 -28.49 -5.83
CA ARG A 109 -15.17 -27.87 -6.95
C ARG A 109 -14.24 -27.45 -8.10
N ILE A 110 -13.07 -26.89 -7.78
CA ILE A 110 -12.07 -26.52 -8.79
C ILE A 110 -11.61 -27.76 -9.57
N VAL A 111 -11.28 -28.84 -8.86
CA VAL A 111 -10.87 -30.11 -9.48
C VAL A 111 -11.95 -30.64 -10.42
N GLN A 112 -13.19 -30.74 -9.96
CA GLN A 112 -14.31 -31.27 -10.74
C GLN A 112 -14.64 -30.40 -11.97
N ARG A 113 -14.49 -29.07 -11.85
CA ARG A 113 -14.94 -28.13 -12.88
C ARG A 113 -13.92 -27.90 -13.99
N TYR A 114 -12.62 -28.06 -13.70
CA TYR A 114 -11.55 -27.65 -14.61
C TYR A 114 -10.47 -28.72 -14.87
N LEU A 115 -10.21 -29.65 -13.94
CA LEU A 115 -9.04 -30.54 -14.02
C LEU A 115 -9.37 -31.95 -14.54
N GLU A 116 -10.65 -32.31 -14.62
CA GLU A 116 -11.09 -33.60 -15.14
C GLU A 116 -11.40 -33.53 -16.64
N SER A 117 -10.99 -34.54 -17.41
CA SER A 117 -11.20 -34.58 -18.86
C SER A 117 -12.69 -34.58 -19.26
N SER A 118 -13.57 -34.99 -18.36
CA SER A 118 -15.04 -34.92 -18.51
C SER A 118 -15.65 -33.58 -18.10
N ALA A 119 -14.85 -32.66 -17.55
CA ALA A 119 -15.35 -31.40 -17.02
C ALA A 119 -15.80 -30.47 -18.15
N LYS A 120 -16.90 -29.73 -17.90
CA LYS A 120 -17.47 -28.80 -18.89
C LYS A 120 -16.49 -27.68 -19.27
N LEU A 121 -15.64 -27.25 -18.32
CA LEU A 121 -14.64 -26.21 -18.50
C LEU A 121 -13.23 -26.79 -18.37
N TYR A 122 -13.02 -28.01 -18.86
CA TYR A 122 -11.74 -28.70 -18.78
C TYR A 122 -10.60 -27.86 -19.36
N CYS A 123 -9.48 -27.80 -18.63
CA CYS A 123 -8.27 -27.07 -18.98
C CYS A 123 -7.18 -28.05 -19.47
N PRO A 124 -7.10 -28.35 -20.79
CA PRO A 124 -6.21 -29.37 -21.34
C PRO A 124 -4.73 -28.99 -21.32
N PHE A 125 -4.40 -27.71 -21.08
CA PHE A 125 -3.01 -27.22 -20.99
C PHE A 125 -2.34 -27.57 -19.64
N LEU A 126 -3.09 -28.04 -18.64
CA LEU A 126 -2.53 -28.47 -17.37
C LEU A 126 -1.84 -29.83 -17.53
N THR A 127 -0.63 -29.96 -16.97
CA THR A 127 0.11 -31.22 -17.08
C THR A 127 -0.50 -32.32 -16.21
N PRO A 128 -0.39 -33.59 -16.60
CA PRO A 128 -0.86 -34.71 -15.77
C PRO A 128 -0.27 -34.72 -14.36
N GLU A 129 0.98 -34.28 -14.21
CA GLU A 129 1.68 -34.19 -12.93
C GLU A 129 1.02 -33.16 -12.01
N THR A 130 0.77 -31.93 -12.50
CA THR A 130 0.11 -30.88 -11.73
C THR A 130 -1.30 -31.30 -11.32
N VAL A 131 -2.06 -31.91 -12.23
CA VAL A 131 -3.41 -32.40 -11.95
C VAL A 131 -3.40 -33.49 -10.86
N THR A 132 -2.45 -34.42 -10.93
CA THR A 132 -2.33 -35.52 -9.96
C THR A 132 -1.97 -34.99 -8.57
N GLN A 133 -0.98 -34.10 -8.48
CA GLN A 133 -0.57 -33.48 -7.21
C GLN A 133 -1.73 -32.76 -6.51
N VAL A 134 -2.50 -31.96 -7.25
CA VAL A 134 -3.68 -31.26 -6.70
C VAL A 134 -4.73 -32.26 -6.23
N LYS A 135 -5.03 -33.30 -7.02
CA LYS A 135 -6.04 -34.30 -6.66
C LYS A 135 -5.70 -35.09 -5.40
N GLU A 136 -4.43 -35.40 -5.20
CA GLU A 136 -3.94 -36.10 -4.00
C GLU A 136 -3.96 -35.18 -2.76
N ALA A 137 -3.65 -33.90 -2.94
CA ALA A 137 -3.53 -32.94 -1.84
C ALA A 137 -4.83 -32.16 -1.52
N GLN A 138 -5.87 -32.20 -2.37
CA GLN A 138 -7.06 -31.34 -2.25
C GLN A 138 -7.80 -31.45 -0.91
N GLN A 139 -7.78 -32.62 -0.26
CA GLN A 139 -8.43 -32.83 1.03
C GLN A 139 -7.70 -32.11 2.17
N GLY A 140 -6.39 -31.89 2.02
CA GLY A 140 -5.59 -31.13 2.97
C GLY A 140 -5.77 -29.62 2.84
N ALA A 141 -6.31 -29.13 1.71
CA ALA A 141 -6.68 -27.73 1.49
C ALA A 141 -5.57 -26.72 1.88
N GLY A 142 -4.32 -27.05 1.55
CA GLY A 142 -3.16 -26.24 1.91
C GLY A 142 -3.11 -24.90 1.16
N ASP A 143 -2.40 -23.93 1.74
CA ASP A 143 -2.27 -22.57 1.21
C ASP A 143 -1.62 -22.50 -0.18
N THR A 144 -0.76 -23.45 -0.53
CA THR A 144 -0.03 -23.48 -1.81
C THR A 144 -0.59 -24.49 -2.80
N LEU A 145 -1.78 -25.06 -2.51
CA LEU A 145 -2.37 -26.17 -3.29
C LEU A 145 -2.44 -25.86 -4.79
N PHE A 146 -2.80 -24.63 -5.16
CA PHE A 146 -2.99 -24.23 -6.56
C PHE A 146 -1.87 -23.35 -7.12
N SER A 147 -0.76 -23.11 -6.39
CA SER A 147 0.28 -22.18 -6.83
C SER A 147 0.88 -22.56 -8.20
N GLN A 148 1.21 -23.83 -8.40
CA GLN A 148 1.71 -24.31 -9.70
C GLN A 148 0.63 -24.29 -10.79
N THR A 149 -0.63 -24.55 -10.42
CA THR A 149 -1.76 -24.47 -11.34
C THR A 149 -1.94 -23.04 -11.85
N LEU A 150 -1.84 -22.04 -10.97
CA LEU A 150 -1.92 -20.63 -11.33
C LEU A 150 -0.79 -20.23 -12.29
N VAL A 151 0.44 -20.69 -12.04
CA VAL A 151 1.57 -20.46 -12.96
C VAL A 151 1.26 -21.02 -14.35
N SER A 152 0.74 -22.24 -14.44
CA SER A 152 0.35 -22.84 -15.74
C SER A 152 -0.80 -22.09 -16.42
N VAL A 153 -1.79 -21.62 -15.66
CA VAL A 153 -2.91 -20.82 -16.19
C VAL A 153 -2.42 -19.49 -16.76
N LEU A 154 -1.60 -18.75 -16.01
CA LEU A 154 -1.04 -17.48 -16.46
C LEU A 154 -0.09 -17.68 -17.65
N GLY A 155 0.71 -18.74 -17.64
CA GLY A 155 1.57 -19.11 -18.77
C GLY A 155 0.78 -19.38 -20.04
N TYR A 156 -0.32 -20.14 -19.96
CA TYR A 156 -1.21 -20.36 -21.11
C TYR A 156 -1.84 -19.05 -21.61
N LEU A 157 -2.35 -18.21 -20.70
CA LEU A 157 -3.02 -16.96 -21.05
C LEU A 157 -2.07 -15.91 -21.65
N GLN A 158 -0.78 -15.94 -21.31
CA GLN A 158 0.26 -15.05 -21.82
C GLN A 158 0.60 -15.29 -23.29
N GLU A 159 0.33 -16.49 -23.81
CA GLU A 159 0.68 -16.86 -25.19
C GLU A 159 -0.38 -16.35 -26.19
N VAL A 160 -1.03 -17.27 -26.92
CA VAL A 160 -2.00 -16.96 -27.97
C VAL A 160 -3.18 -16.09 -27.48
N PRO A 161 -3.78 -16.29 -26.28
CA PRO A 161 -4.87 -15.44 -25.84
C PRO A 161 -4.46 -13.96 -25.70
N TYR A 162 -3.23 -13.71 -25.24
CA TYR A 162 -2.74 -12.34 -25.07
C TYR A 162 -2.47 -11.65 -26.41
N THR A 163 -1.98 -12.36 -27.43
CA THR A 163 -1.76 -11.76 -28.76
C THR A 163 -3.08 -11.28 -29.37
N PHE A 164 -4.16 -12.05 -29.23
CA PHE A 164 -5.49 -11.62 -29.65
C PHE A 164 -6.05 -10.46 -28.82
N PHE A 165 -5.78 -10.44 -27.51
CA PHE A 165 -6.14 -9.30 -26.67
C PHE A 165 -5.48 -8.01 -27.16
N LEU A 166 -4.20 -8.05 -27.54
CA LEU A 166 -3.47 -6.88 -28.04
C LEU A 166 -4.08 -6.29 -29.32
N GLU A 167 -4.73 -7.10 -30.15
CA GLU A 167 -5.41 -6.64 -31.37
C GLU A 167 -6.87 -6.24 -31.13
N SER A 168 -7.40 -6.50 -29.93
CA SER A 168 -8.82 -6.34 -29.61
C SER A 168 -9.24 -4.90 -29.27
N MET A 169 -10.55 -4.67 -29.23
CA MET A 169 -11.13 -3.42 -28.70
C MET A 169 -10.87 -3.23 -27.19
N TYR A 170 -10.56 -4.30 -26.45
CA TYR A 170 -10.28 -4.23 -25.01
C TYR A 170 -8.92 -3.59 -24.73
N LEU A 171 -7.89 -3.86 -25.55
CA LEU A 171 -6.64 -3.10 -25.46
C LEU A 171 -6.89 -1.63 -25.81
N LYS A 172 -7.67 -1.33 -26.86
CA LYS A 172 -8.00 0.07 -27.22
C LYS A 172 -8.68 0.81 -26.06
N ARG A 173 -9.59 0.13 -25.35
CA ARG A 173 -10.22 0.65 -24.13
C ARG A 173 -9.20 0.84 -23.00
N PHE A 174 -8.28 -0.10 -22.81
CA PHE A 174 -7.18 0.05 -21.84
C PHE A 174 -6.34 1.30 -22.15
N LEU A 175 -6.02 1.57 -23.41
CA LEU A 175 -5.26 2.76 -23.81
C LEU A 175 -6.00 4.07 -23.52
N GLN A 176 -7.32 4.12 -23.66
CA GLN A 176 -8.10 5.29 -23.24
C GLN A 176 -8.05 5.50 -21.72
N TRP A 177 -8.08 4.43 -20.94
CA TRP A 177 -7.88 4.49 -19.49
C TRP A 177 -6.48 4.96 -19.12
N LYS A 178 -5.45 4.46 -19.81
CA LYS A 178 -4.07 4.94 -19.63
C LYS A 178 -3.91 6.40 -20.00
N TRP A 179 -4.56 6.87 -21.06
CA TRP A 179 -4.57 8.29 -21.40
C TRP A 179 -5.18 9.13 -20.27
N LEU A 180 -6.32 8.68 -19.71
CA LEU A 180 -6.99 9.39 -18.61
C LEU A 180 -6.12 9.39 -17.34
N GLU A 181 -5.47 8.27 -17.04
CA GLU A 181 -4.50 8.14 -15.95
C GLU A 181 -3.31 9.10 -16.11
N MET A 182 -2.89 9.39 -17.35
CA MET A 182 -1.78 10.31 -17.62
C MET A 182 -2.16 11.80 -17.57
N GLN A 183 -3.44 12.14 -17.34
CA GLN A 183 -3.86 13.54 -17.25
C GLN A 183 -3.40 14.18 -15.94
N PRO A 184 -3.00 15.47 -15.95
CA PRO A 184 -2.50 16.16 -14.78
C PRO A 184 -3.57 16.32 -13.70
N MET A 185 -3.31 15.78 -12.52
CA MET A 185 -4.11 15.96 -11.31
C MET A 185 -3.26 16.70 -10.27
N ASP A 186 -3.50 18.01 -10.16
CA ASP A 186 -2.82 18.93 -9.25
C ASP A 186 -3.66 19.21 -7.99
N GLN A 187 -3.23 20.19 -7.19
CA GLN A 187 -3.89 20.60 -5.95
C GLN A 187 -5.39 20.89 -6.10
N ASP A 188 -5.85 21.35 -7.28
CA ASP A 188 -7.23 21.77 -7.47
C ASP A 188 -8.18 20.58 -7.45
N TRP A 189 -7.68 19.37 -7.74
CA TRP A 189 -8.46 18.13 -7.68
C TRP A 189 -8.72 17.65 -6.25
N PHE A 190 -8.02 18.19 -5.27
CA PHE A 190 -8.14 17.76 -3.88
C PHE A 190 -8.82 18.82 -3.00
N GLN A 191 -9.56 18.37 -2.02
CA GLN A 191 -10.11 19.20 -0.94
C GLN A 191 -9.50 18.75 0.39
N ASP A 192 -8.83 19.64 1.11
CA ASP A 192 -8.30 19.35 2.45
C ASP A 192 -9.36 19.52 3.54
N PHE A 193 -9.24 18.74 4.60
CA PHE A 193 -10.14 18.77 5.77
C PHE A 193 -9.41 19.10 7.06
N ARG A 194 -8.57 18.17 7.55
CA ARG A 194 -7.97 18.24 8.88
C ARG A 194 -6.51 17.83 8.82
N VAL A 195 -5.64 18.58 9.53
CA VAL A 195 -4.25 18.17 9.76
C VAL A 195 -4.24 16.96 10.70
N LEU A 196 -3.66 15.86 10.25
CA LEU A 196 -3.53 14.60 10.98
C LEU A 196 -2.23 14.56 11.80
N GLY A 197 -1.17 15.20 11.31
CA GLY A 197 0.11 15.27 12.02
C GLY A 197 1.09 16.26 11.39
N LYS A 198 2.18 16.55 12.10
CA LYS A 198 3.29 17.39 11.62
C LYS A 198 4.61 16.64 11.71
N GLY A 199 5.37 16.71 10.62
CA GLY A 199 6.69 16.10 10.48
C GLY A 199 7.81 17.14 10.35
N GLY A 200 9.03 16.66 10.15
CA GLY A 200 10.21 17.52 10.05
C GLY A 200 10.17 18.53 8.89
N PHE A 201 9.49 18.19 7.79
CA PHE A 201 9.50 18.96 6.55
C PHE A 201 8.17 19.64 6.20
N GLY A 202 7.10 19.34 6.95
CA GLY A 202 5.78 19.91 6.74
C GLY A 202 4.71 19.10 7.47
N GLU A 203 3.51 19.02 6.93
CA GLU A 203 2.36 18.42 7.60
C GLU A 203 1.67 17.34 6.77
N VAL A 204 0.84 16.54 7.42
CA VAL A 204 -0.02 15.55 6.79
C VAL A 204 -1.46 15.97 7.04
N SER A 205 -2.26 16.15 5.98
CA SER A 205 -3.69 16.48 6.06
C SER A 205 -4.56 15.41 5.44
N ALA A 206 -5.72 15.11 6.04
CA ALA A 206 -6.76 14.39 5.35
C ALA A 206 -7.27 15.23 4.17
N CYS A 207 -7.38 14.62 3.00
CA CYS A 207 -7.94 15.23 1.80
C CYS A 207 -8.88 14.27 1.07
N GLN A 208 -9.71 14.80 0.18
CA GLN A 208 -10.61 14.03 -0.69
C GLN A 208 -10.33 14.38 -2.14
N MET A 209 -10.27 13.36 -3.00
CA MET A 209 -10.26 13.53 -4.44
C MET A 209 -11.65 13.93 -4.91
N LYS A 210 -11.81 15.19 -5.35
CA LYS A 210 -13.11 15.81 -5.66
C LYS A 210 -13.91 15.05 -6.70
N ALA A 211 -13.25 14.50 -7.71
CA ALA A 211 -13.93 13.81 -8.81
C ALA A 211 -14.53 12.45 -8.40
N THR A 212 -13.89 11.76 -7.45
CA THR A 212 -14.20 10.38 -7.11
C THR A 212 -14.85 10.24 -5.73
N GLY A 213 -14.64 11.22 -4.85
CA GLY A 213 -15.04 11.18 -3.44
C GLY A 213 -14.10 10.36 -2.56
N LYS A 214 -13.00 9.78 -3.09
CA LYS A 214 -12.08 8.95 -2.31
C LYS A 214 -11.27 9.80 -1.33
N LEU A 215 -11.20 9.35 -0.09
CA LEU A 215 -10.39 9.97 0.97
C LEU A 215 -8.94 9.47 0.93
N TYR A 216 -8.03 10.39 1.23
CA TYR A 216 -6.60 10.20 1.25
C TYR A 216 -5.95 11.00 2.39
N ALA A 217 -4.68 10.70 2.66
CA ALA A 217 -3.79 11.58 3.40
C ALA A 217 -2.84 12.28 2.42
N CYS A 218 -2.66 13.59 2.55
CA CYS A 218 -1.70 14.36 1.76
C CYS A 218 -0.54 14.81 2.66
N LYS A 219 0.64 14.22 2.46
CA LYS A 219 1.90 14.67 3.07
C LYS A 219 2.45 15.82 2.25
N LYS A 220 2.43 17.02 2.83
CA LYS A 220 2.88 18.29 2.23
C LYS A 220 4.24 18.65 2.77
N LEU A 221 5.24 18.70 1.90
CA LEU A 221 6.63 18.98 2.23
C LEU A 221 6.99 20.39 1.75
N ASN A 222 7.33 21.30 2.66
CA ASN A 222 7.66 22.67 2.31
C ASN A 222 9.00 22.74 1.55
N LYS A 223 8.99 23.29 0.33
CA LYS A 223 10.15 23.35 -0.58
C LYS A 223 11.34 24.07 0.04
N LYS A 224 11.12 25.24 0.64
CA LYS A 224 12.18 26.03 1.28
C LYS A 224 12.78 25.30 2.48
N ARG A 225 11.95 24.58 3.25
CA ARG A 225 12.40 23.80 4.39
C ARG A 225 13.22 22.59 3.96
N LEU A 226 12.79 21.89 2.92
CA LEU A 226 13.55 20.81 2.31
C LEU A 226 14.94 21.30 1.88
N LYS A 227 15.02 22.44 1.16
CA LYS A 227 16.31 23.05 0.78
C LYS A 227 17.18 23.34 1.99
N LYS A 228 16.64 24.07 2.98
CA LYS A 228 17.37 24.49 4.19
C LYS A 228 17.94 23.31 4.97
N ARG A 229 17.21 22.18 5.01
CA ARG A 229 17.58 20.98 5.77
C ARG A 229 18.21 19.89 4.92
N LYS A 230 18.50 20.14 3.64
CA LYS A 230 19.05 19.17 2.68
C LYS A 230 18.21 17.89 2.58
N GLY A 231 16.88 18.03 2.61
CA GLY A 231 15.92 16.91 2.66
C GLY A 231 15.46 16.35 1.31
N TYR A 232 15.97 16.86 0.18
CA TYR A 232 15.53 16.45 -1.16
C TYR A 232 15.71 14.96 -1.44
N GLU A 233 16.88 14.42 -1.10
CA GLU A 233 17.17 13.00 -1.35
C GLU A 233 16.19 12.09 -0.60
N GLY A 234 15.94 12.35 0.68
CA GLY A 234 14.98 11.58 1.48
C GLY A 234 13.54 11.67 0.93
N ALA A 235 13.10 12.85 0.50
CA ALA A 235 11.79 13.03 -0.11
C ALA A 235 11.65 12.25 -1.42
N MET A 236 12.68 12.27 -2.28
CA MET A 236 12.66 11.53 -3.54
C MET A 236 12.73 10.01 -3.33
N VAL A 237 13.51 9.56 -2.35
CA VAL A 237 13.57 8.14 -1.95
C VAL A 237 12.21 7.65 -1.49
N GLU A 238 11.54 8.38 -0.60
CA GLU A 238 10.20 8.05 -0.13
C GLU A 238 9.23 7.94 -1.30
N LYS A 239 9.18 8.96 -2.17
CA LYS A 239 8.32 8.97 -3.37
C LYS A 239 8.58 7.79 -4.29
N ARG A 240 9.85 7.52 -4.62
CA ARG A 240 10.24 6.46 -5.57
C ARG A 240 9.91 5.07 -5.04
N ILE A 241 10.14 4.82 -3.76
CA ILE A 241 9.83 3.53 -3.14
C ILE A 241 8.31 3.34 -3.08
N LEU A 242 7.57 4.33 -2.57
CA LEU A 242 6.11 4.25 -2.48
C LEU A 242 5.44 4.07 -3.85
N ALA A 243 6.00 4.63 -4.92
CA ALA A 243 5.49 4.45 -6.28
C ALA A 243 5.70 3.03 -6.85
N ARG A 244 6.64 2.24 -6.29
CA ARG A 244 7.02 0.90 -6.77
C ARG A 244 6.53 -0.25 -5.88
N VAL A 245 6.14 0.08 -4.65
CA VAL A 245 5.69 -0.87 -3.64
C VAL A 245 4.17 -0.87 -3.63
N HIS A 246 3.58 -2.06 -3.72
CA HIS A 246 2.15 -2.26 -3.65
C HIS A 246 1.89 -3.45 -2.72
N SER A 247 1.55 -3.13 -1.47
CA SER A 247 1.32 -4.09 -0.40
C SER A 247 0.24 -3.58 0.53
N ARG A 248 -0.64 -4.46 1.01
CA ARG A 248 -1.66 -4.12 2.01
C ARG A 248 -1.05 -3.66 3.35
N PHE A 249 0.20 -4.00 3.62
CA PHE A 249 0.90 -3.68 4.88
C PHE A 249 1.78 -2.43 4.79
N ILE A 250 1.73 -1.70 3.67
CA ILE A 250 2.49 -0.46 3.45
C ILE A 250 1.52 0.58 2.90
N VAL A 251 1.64 1.83 3.33
CA VAL A 251 0.84 2.92 2.75
C VAL A 251 1.12 3.03 1.25
N SER A 252 0.08 3.14 0.43
CA SER A 252 0.23 3.24 -1.02
C SER A 252 0.18 4.71 -1.45
N LEU A 253 1.09 5.10 -2.37
CA LEU A 253 1.06 6.44 -2.98
C LEU A 253 0.16 6.41 -4.22
N ALA A 254 -0.84 7.28 -4.25
CA ALA A 254 -1.75 7.42 -5.38
C ALA A 254 -1.39 8.62 -6.28
N TYR A 255 -0.90 9.72 -5.70
CA TYR A 255 -0.54 10.93 -6.46
C TYR A 255 0.72 11.61 -5.91
N ALA A 256 1.57 12.11 -6.80
CA ALA A 256 2.70 12.96 -6.47
C ALA A 256 2.72 14.22 -7.34
N PHE A 257 2.53 15.38 -6.74
CA PHE A 257 2.51 16.66 -7.45
C PHE A 257 3.20 17.76 -6.63
N GLN A 258 3.31 18.96 -7.21
CA GLN A 258 3.85 20.14 -6.53
C GLN A 258 2.86 21.31 -6.59
N THR A 259 2.93 22.16 -5.57
CA THR A 259 2.29 23.47 -5.54
C THR A 259 3.35 24.56 -5.65
N LYS A 260 2.95 25.82 -5.48
CA LYS A 260 3.90 26.93 -5.40
C LYS A 260 4.96 26.72 -4.30
N ASP A 261 4.54 26.24 -3.13
CA ASP A 261 5.37 26.22 -1.92
C ASP A 261 5.69 24.79 -1.42
N GLU A 262 5.03 23.77 -1.95
CA GLU A 262 5.05 22.40 -1.39
C GLU A 262 5.25 21.32 -2.45
N LEU A 263 5.80 20.19 -2.02
CA LEU A 263 5.71 18.90 -2.71
C LEU A 263 4.69 18.04 -1.97
N CYS A 264 3.80 17.38 -2.70
CA CYS A 264 2.65 16.68 -2.16
C CYS A 264 2.69 15.20 -2.51
N LEU A 265 2.58 14.34 -1.50
CA LEU A 265 2.37 12.89 -1.65
C LEU A 265 0.97 12.56 -1.12
N VAL A 266 0.07 12.17 -2.02
CA VAL A 266 -1.29 11.72 -1.67
C VAL A 266 -1.26 10.21 -1.54
N MET A 267 -1.50 9.72 -0.33
CA MET A 267 -1.34 8.33 0.07
C MET A 267 -2.56 7.79 0.79
N THR A 268 -2.62 6.46 0.94
CA THR A 268 -3.65 5.76 1.73
C THR A 268 -3.90 6.49 3.06
N ILE A 269 -5.17 6.79 3.34
CA ILE A 269 -5.56 7.40 4.61
C ILE A 269 -5.59 6.34 5.72
N MET A 270 -4.93 6.64 6.83
CA MET A 270 -4.84 5.76 8.00
C MET A 270 -5.55 6.44 9.19
N ASN A 271 -6.86 6.24 9.27
CA ASN A 271 -7.76 7.01 10.15
C ASN A 271 -7.64 6.65 11.64
N GLY A 272 -7.03 5.51 11.96
CA GLY A 272 -6.84 5.00 13.31
C GLY A 272 -5.66 5.63 14.04
N GLY A 273 -4.87 6.52 13.41
CA GLY A 273 -3.70 7.14 14.04
C GLY A 273 -2.47 6.22 14.08
N ASP A 274 -1.39 6.71 14.69
CA ASP A 274 -0.14 5.94 14.84
C ASP A 274 -0.11 5.07 16.10
N LEU A 275 0.65 3.98 16.09
CA LEU A 275 0.69 3.06 17.23
C LEU A 275 1.31 3.67 18.49
N LYS A 276 2.13 4.73 18.39
CA LYS A 276 2.58 5.45 19.59
C LYS A 276 1.39 6.08 20.33
N TYR A 277 0.48 6.71 19.60
CA TYR A 277 -0.75 7.23 20.20
C TYR A 277 -1.52 6.14 20.94
N HIS A 278 -1.65 4.95 20.33
CA HIS A 278 -2.33 3.80 20.95
C HIS A 278 -1.63 3.27 22.19
N ILE A 279 -0.29 3.17 22.19
CA ILE A 279 0.48 2.67 23.33
C ILE A 279 0.34 3.59 24.54
N TYR A 280 0.37 4.92 24.31
CA TYR A 280 0.58 5.87 25.40
C TYR A 280 -0.65 6.71 25.79
N LEU A 281 -1.61 6.91 24.88
CA LEU A 281 -2.67 7.93 25.04
C LEU A 281 -4.10 7.37 24.96
N VAL A 282 -4.31 6.16 24.42
CA VAL A 282 -5.66 5.58 24.34
C VAL A 282 -6.15 5.09 25.71
N ASP A 283 -5.28 4.43 26.47
CA ASP A 283 -5.50 4.15 27.90
C ASP A 283 -4.27 4.60 28.68
N GLU A 284 -4.28 5.87 29.11
CA GLU A 284 -3.17 6.45 29.87
C GLU A 284 -2.91 5.77 31.22
N ASN A 285 -3.93 5.09 31.77
CA ASN A 285 -3.81 4.37 33.04
C ASN A 285 -3.17 3.00 32.87
N ASN A 286 -3.33 2.37 31.70
CA ASN A 286 -2.76 1.07 31.36
C ASN A 286 -2.01 1.15 30.02
N PRO A 287 -0.87 1.86 29.95
CA PRO A 287 -0.15 2.03 28.70
C PRO A 287 0.44 0.71 28.22
N GLY A 288 0.51 0.53 26.90
CA GLY A 288 0.93 -0.70 26.24
C GLY A 288 -0.22 -1.52 25.68
N PHE A 289 0.11 -2.64 25.06
CA PHE A 289 -0.82 -3.58 24.46
C PHE A 289 -0.75 -4.92 25.19
N GLU A 290 -1.90 -5.57 25.28
CA GLU A 290 -1.94 -7.00 25.56
C GLU A 290 -1.24 -7.80 24.45
N GLU A 291 -0.66 -8.94 24.82
CA GLU A 291 0.15 -9.76 23.90
C GLU A 291 -0.57 -10.12 22.60
N PRO A 292 -1.89 -10.49 22.57
CA PRO A 292 -2.57 -10.80 21.31
C PRO A 292 -2.59 -9.63 20.33
N ARG A 293 -2.76 -8.39 20.83
CA ARG A 293 -2.75 -7.17 20.01
C ARG A 293 -1.34 -6.85 19.52
N ALA A 294 -0.33 -6.98 20.38
CA ALA A 294 1.07 -6.82 19.99
C ALA A 294 1.50 -7.85 18.93
N CYS A 295 1.08 -9.12 19.10
CA CYS A 295 1.33 -10.22 18.16
C CYS A 295 0.70 -9.96 16.79
N PHE A 296 -0.56 -9.56 16.75
CA PHE A 296 -1.28 -9.24 15.51
C PHE A 296 -0.59 -8.11 14.72
N TYR A 297 -0.25 -6.99 15.38
CA TYR A 297 0.44 -5.89 14.70
C TYR A 297 1.86 -6.26 14.29
N ALA A 298 2.61 -7.00 15.11
CA ALA A 298 3.93 -7.47 14.72
C ALA A 298 3.87 -8.38 13.49
N ALA A 299 2.87 -9.26 13.38
CA ALA A 299 2.68 -10.10 12.21
C ALA A 299 2.45 -9.28 10.92
N GLN A 300 1.62 -8.23 10.99
CA GLN A 300 1.41 -7.32 9.84
C GLN A 300 2.67 -6.53 9.47
N ILE A 301 3.42 -6.06 10.46
CA ILE A 301 4.70 -5.37 10.23
C ILE A 301 5.72 -6.31 9.57
N ILE A 302 5.79 -7.58 9.99
CA ILE A 302 6.67 -8.60 9.40
C ILE A 302 6.36 -8.76 7.91
N GLN A 303 5.08 -8.86 7.52
CA GLN A 303 4.70 -8.97 6.12
C GLN A 303 5.01 -7.72 5.30
N GLY A 304 4.84 -6.54 5.89
CA GLY A 304 5.28 -5.28 5.28
C GLY A 304 6.79 -5.23 5.04
N MET A 305 7.59 -5.59 6.05
CA MET A 305 9.05 -5.62 5.92
C MET A 305 9.53 -6.67 4.93
N GLU A 306 8.95 -7.87 4.95
CA GLU A 306 9.27 -8.93 3.98
C GLU A 306 9.05 -8.46 2.53
N HIS A 307 7.94 -7.79 2.27
CA HIS A 307 7.65 -7.23 0.95
C HIS A 307 8.70 -6.20 0.51
N LEU A 308 9.18 -5.35 1.42
CA LEU A 308 10.30 -4.43 1.14
C LEU A 308 11.60 -5.20 0.88
N HIS A 309 11.92 -6.20 1.69
CA HIS A 309 13.15 -6.98 1.61
C HIS A 309 13.23 -7.84 0.34
N GLN A 310 12.12 -8.42 -0.11
CA GLN A 310 12.02 -9.12 -1.38
C GLN A 310 12.28 -8.20 -2.59
N LYS A 311 11.97 -6.90 -2.44
CA LYS A 311 12.33 -5.85 -3.40
C LYS A 311 13.69 -5.20 -3.15
N ARG A 312 14.50 -5.79 -2.25
CA ARG A 312 15.84 -5.34 -1.85
C ARG A 312 15.88 -3.94 -1.22
N ILE A 313 14.84 -3.58 -0.47
CA ILE A 313 14.70 -2.28 0.19
C ILE A 313 14.84 -2.47 1.70
N ILE A 314 15.82 -1.80 2.32
CA ILE A 314 16.00 -1.77 3.78
C ILE A 314 15.27 -0.53 4.32
N TYR A 315 14.41 -0.69 5.32
CA TYR A 315 13.50 0.35 5.80
C TYR A 315 14.16 1.37 6.73
N ARG A 316 14.92 0.89 7.74
CA ARG A 316 15.76 1.65 8.68
C ARG A 316 15.09 2.61 9.65
N ASP A 317 13.76 2.73 9.66
CA ASP A 317 13.06 3.64 10.59
C ASP A 317 11.75 3.06 11.14
N LEU A 318 11.71 1.75 11.42
CA LEU A 318 10.59 1.18 12.14
C LEU A 318 10.53 1.72 13.57
N LYS A 319 9.35 2.19 13.97
CA LYS A 319 9.03 2.65 15.32
C LYS A 319 7.50 2.82 15.43
N PRO A 320 6.93 2.85 16.63
CA PRO A 320 5.48 2.99 16.79
C PRO A 320 4.86 4.20 16.07
N GLU A 321 5.59 5.31 15.93
CA GLU A 321 5.12 6.50 15.19
C GLU A 321 4.92 6.26 13.69
N ASN A 322 5.67 5.34 13.09
CA ASN A 322 5.65 5.10 11.65
C ASN A 322 4.75 3.91 11.27
N VAL A 323 4.06 3.30 12.24
CA VAL A 323 3.07 2.26 12.00
C VAL A 323 1.69 2.84 12.24
N LEU A 324 0.89 2.91 11.18
CA LEU A 324 -0.40 3.59 11.19
C LEU A 324 -1.53 2.58 11.12
N LEU A 325 -2.64 2.88 11.81
CA LEU A 325 -3.81 2.04 11.91
C LEU A 325 -4.92 2.55 10.99
N ASP A 326 -5.60 1.68 10.26
CA ASP A 326 -6.80 2.03 9.50
C ASP A 326 -8.07 1.90 10.35
N ASN A 327 -9.22 2.22 9.76
CA ASN A 327 -10.53 2.17 10.40
C ASN A 327 -11.05 0.73 10.64
N GLU A 328 -10.44 -0.28 10.04
CA GLU A 328 -10.79 -1.68 10.27
C GLU A 328 -9.93 -2.32 11.36
N GLY A 329 -8.85 -1.64 11.79
CA GLY A 329 -7.95 -2.12 12.84
C GLY A 329 -6.69 -2.79 12.30
N ASN A 330 -6.40 -2.69 11.00
CA ASN A 330 -5.17 -3.20 10.40
C ASN A 330 -4.08 -2.11 10.35
N VAL A 331 -2.82 -2.52 10.46
CA VAL A 331 -1.68 -1.61 10.44
C VAL A 331 -0.93 -1.62 9.12
N ARG A 332 -0.35 -0.46 8.78
CA ARG A 332 0.57 -0.30 7.65
C ARG A 332 1.82 0.47 8.06
N ILE A 333 2.95 0.09 7.47
CA ILE A 333 4.20 0.82 7.56
C ILE A 333 4.09 2.12 6.72
N SER A 334 4.61 3.21 7.26
CA SER A 334 4.65 4.54 6.63
C SER A 334 6.03 5.20 6.73
N ASP A 335 6.20 6.39 6.15
CA ASP A 335 7.44 7.20 6.19
C ASP A 335 8.71 6.46 5.73
N LEU A 336 8.87 6.32 4.42
CA LEU A 336 10.00 5.63 3.79
C LEU A 336 11.20 6.55 3.49
N GLY A 337 11.26 7.75 4.07
CA GLY A 337 12.29 8.75 3.78
C GLY A 337 13.71 8.36 4.18
N LEU A 338 13.87 7.37 5.06
CA LEU A 338 15.16 6.80 5.45
C LEU A 338 15.44 5.43 4.82
N ALA A 339 14.53 4.90 4.01
CA ALA A 339 14.74 3.62 3.36
C ALA A 339 15.88 3.69 2.32
N VAL A 340 16.34 2.53 1.86
CA VAL A 340 17.42 2.45 0.88
C VAL A 340 17.28 1.18 0.06
N GLU A 341 17.42 1.32 -1.25
CA GLU A 341 17.38 0.21 -2.20
C GLU A 341 18.80 -0.30 -2.45
N LEU A 342 19.01 -1.59 -2.24
CA LEU A 342 20.26 -2.27 -2.57
C LEU A 342 20.34 -2.49 -4.07
N LYS A 343 21.43 -2.02 -4.68
CA LYS A 343 21.74 -2.30 -6.09
C LYS A 343 21.87 -3.83 -6.32
N GLU A 344 21.68 -4.27 -7.55
CA GLU A 344 21.65 -5.70 -7.93
C GLU A 344 22.87 -6.49 -7.41
N ASN A 345 24.08 -5.94 -7.58
CA ASN A 345 25.34 -6.55 -7.13
C ASN A 345 25.72 -6.20 -5.69
N GLN A 346 24.84 -5.55 -4.93
CA GLN A 346 25.11 -5.08 -3.58
C GLN A 346 24.27 -5.84 -2.56
N THR A 347 24.91 -6.59 -1.67
CA THR A 347 24.23 -7.32 -0.58
C THR A 347 24.16 -6.55 0.73
N LYS A 348 25.09 -5.58 0.94
CA LYS A 348 25.16 -4.75 2.14
C LYS A 348 25.46 -3.29 1.82
N ILE A 349 25.01 -2.39 2.68
CA ILE A 349 25.30 -0.95 2.63
C ILE A 349 26.04 -0.49 3.89
N LYS A 350 26.51 0.75 3.87
CA LYS A 350 27.02 1.46 5.05
C LYS A 350 26.41 2.86 5.08
N GLY A 351 25.96 3.29 6.25
CA GLY A 351 25.39 4.63 6.44
C GLY A 351 24.69 4.73 7.80
N TYR A 352 24.83 5.88 8.46
CA TYR A 352 24.18 6.13 9.75
C TYR A 352 22.82 6.79 9.52
N ALA A 353 21.74 6.05 9.73
CA ALA A 353 20.36 6.50 9.59
C ALA A 353 19.46 5.71 10.55
N GLY A 354 18.40 6.36 11.05
CA GLY A 354 17.41 5.75 11.95
C GLY A 354 17.20 6.56 13.23
N THR A 355 16.24 6.13 14.02
CA THR A 355 15.86 6.81 15.27
C THR A 355 16.72 6.33 16.45
N PRO A 356 17.28 7.23 17.29
CA PRO A 356 18.01 6.84 18.50
C PRO A 356 17.16 5.95 19.43
N GLY A 357 17.73 4.85 19.92
CA GLY A 357 17.01 3.85 20.72
C GLY A 357 16.47 2.67 19.91
N PHE A 358 16.40 2.80 18.58
CA PHE A 358 15.89 1.77 17.65
C PHE A 358 17.00 1.17 16.77
N MET A 359 18.04 1.96 16.47
CA MET A 359 19.15 1.54 15.60
C MET A 359 19.90 0.30 16.12
N ALA A 360 20.13 -0.66 15.22
CA ALA A 360 20.85 -1.89 15.49
C ALA A 360 22.35 -1.69 15.82
N PRO A 361 22.99 -2.60 16.57
CA PRO A 361 24.39 -2.48 16.99
C PRO A 361 25.38 -2.30 15.82
N GLU A 362 25.27 -3.08 14.76
CA GLU A 362 26.15 -3.02 13.58
C GLU A 362 26.04 -1.67 12.84
N LEU A 363 24.85 -1.07 12.80
CA LEU A 363 24.63 0.26 12.24
C LEU A 363 25.31 1.32 13.12
N LEU A 364 25.17 1.21 14.45
CA LEU A 364 25.81 2.11 15.43
C LEU A 364 27.35 1.99 15.42
N LYS A 365 27.90 0.82 15.12
CA LYS A 365 29.35 0.59 14.92
C LYS A 365 29.86 1.16 13.60
N GLY A 366 28.97 1.52 12.67
CA GLY A 366 29.34 1.95 11.33
C GLY A 366 29.87 0.79 10.47
N GLU A 367 29.43 -0.43 10.76
CA GLU A 367 29.70 -1.62 9.96
C GLU A 367 28.83 -1.63 8.69
N LYS A 368 29.11 -2.57 7.78
CA LYS A 368 28.22 -2.83 6.65
C LYS A 368 27.07 -3.71 7.12
N TYR A 369 25.86 -3.37 6.74
CA TYR A 369 24.63 -4.06 7.15
C TYR A 369 23.68 -4.29 5.97
N ASP A 370 22.71 -5.17 6.19
CA ASP A 370 21.65 -5.56 5.26
C ASP A 370 20.27 -5.35 5.96
N THR A 371 19.27 -6.13 5.56
CA THR A 371 17.90 -6.10 6.11
C THR A 371 17.83 -6.50 7.59
N SER A 372 18.88 -7.10 8.15
CA SER A 372 18.92 -7.51 9.57
C SER A 372 18.73 -6.36 10.58
N VAL A 373 19.01 -5.11 10.20
CA VAL A 373 18.80 -3.94 11.06
C VAL A 373 17.32 -3.70 11.35
N ASP A 374 16.45 -4.04 10.41
CA ASP A 374 15.00 -3.83 10.55
C ASP A 374 14.38 -4.81 11.54
N TYR A 375 14.95 -6.03 11.66
CA TYR A 375 14.48 -7.03 12.63
C TYR A 375 14.95 -6.75 14.05
N PHE A 376 16.13 -6.14 14.23
CA PHE A 376 16.49 -5.57 15.53
C PHE A 376 15.48 -4.49 15.95
N THR A 377 15.14 -3.64 15.00
CA THR A 377 14.18 -2.55 15.21
C THR A 377 12.77 -3.06 15.50
N LEU A 378 12.37 -4.18 14.88
CA LEU A 378 11.13 -4.89 15.21
C LEU A 378 11.16 -5.40 16.64
N GLY A 379 12.28 -5.97 17.11
CA GLY A 379 12.45 -6.40 18.50
C GLY A 379 12.26 -5.25 19.49
N VAL A 380 12.82 -4.06 19.19
CA VAL A 380 12.64 -2.84 20.00
C VAL A 380 11.17 -2.41 20.01
N THR A 381 10.53 -2.40 18.84
CA THR A 381 9.14 -1.97 18.66
C THR A 381 8.16 -2.92 19.37
N LEU A 382 8.36 -4.23 19.24
CA LEU A 382 7.53 -5.25 19.90
C LEU A 382 7.68 -5.21 21.42
N PHE A 383 8.89 -4.98 21.93
CA PHE A 383 9.10 -4.73 23.35
C PHE A 383 8.31 -3.50 23.80
N GLU A 384 8.40 -2.40 23.05
CA GLU A 384 7.72 -1.15 23.40
C GLU A 384 6.19 -1.28 23.34
N PHE A 385 5.63 -2.11 22.44
CA PHE A 385 4.21 -2.42 22.42
C PHE A 385 3.73 -2.96 23.76
N MET A 386 4.44 -3.92 24.36
CA MET A 386 4.00 -4.59 25.58
C MET A 386 4.46 -3.86 26.85
N ALA A 387 5.64 -3.25 26.84
CA ALA A 387 6.23 -2.62 28.03
C ALA A 387 5.94 -1.12 28.16
N ALA A 388 5.41 -0.48 27.11
CA ALA A 388 5.21 0.97 27.02
C ALA A 388 6.46 1.79 27.41
N LYS A 389 7.63 1.27 27.04
CA LYS A 389 8.93 1.93 27.14
C LYS A 389 9.93 1.28 26.20
N ASN A 390 11.00 1.99 25.88
CA ASN A 390 12.09 1.44 25.09
C ASN A 390 12.93 0.46 25.94
N PRO A 391 13.42 -0.66 25.38
CA PRO A 391 14.23 -1.65 26.13
C PRO A 391 15.55 -1.11 26.70
N PHE A 392 16.06 0.02 26.18
CA PHE A 392 17.34 0.61 26.60
C PHE A 392 17.20 1.93 27.37
N ARG A 393 15.96 2.37 27.64
CA ARG A 393 15.67 3.64 28.29
C ARG A 393 14.39 3.59 29.12
N GLU A 394 14.43 4.14 30.33
CA GLU A 394 13.24 4.29 31.15
C GLU A 394 12.32 5.42 30.64
N ARG A 395 11.02 5.35 30.99
CA ARG A 395 10.04 6.36 30.60
C ARG A 395 10.42 7.71 31.23
N GLY A 396 10.52 8.75 30.40
CA GLY A 396 10.93 10.10 30.83
C GLY A 396 12.44 10.29 31.07
N GLU A 397 13.25 9.24 31.00
CA GLU A 397 14.70 9.33 31.20
C GLU A 397 15.36 10.14 30.07
N LYS A 398 16.23 11.09 30.42
CA LYS A 398 17.10 11.79 29.47
C LYS A 398 18.48 11.12 29.52
N VAL A 399 18.85 10.46 28.44
CA VAL A 399 20.13 9.75 28.31
C VAL A 399 20.93 10.37 27.17
N GLU A 400 22.21 10.63 27.41
CA GLU A 400 23.14 11.08 26.38
C GLU A 400 23.30 10.01 25.28
N LYS A 401 23.54 10.45 24.05
CA LYS A 401 23.52 9.55 22.87
C LYS A 401 24.55 8.43 22.97
N GLU A 402 25.72 8.73 23.50
CA GLU A 402 26.86 7.84 23.66
C GLU A 402 26.57 6.76 24.71
N ALA A 403 25.94 7.14 25.82
CA ALA A 403 25.51 6.20 26.86
C ALA A 403 24.38 5.30 26.35
N LEU A 404 23.42 5.83 25.59
CA LEU A 404 22.37 5.03 24.97
C LEU A 404 22.96 4.05 23.94
N LYS A 405 23.93 4.50 23.14
CA LYS A 405 24.66 3.65 22.19
C LYS A 405 25.36 2.50 22.91
N GLU A 406 26.02 2.77 24.04
CA GLU A 406 26.66 1.74 24.85
C GLU A 406 25.62 0.73 25.39
N ARG A 407 24.49 1.19 25.94
CA ARG A 407 23.39 0.32 26.40
C ARG A 407 22.86 -0.59 25.29
N ILE A 408 22.70 -0.07 24.06
CA ILE A 408 22.27 -0.88 22.91
C ILE A 408 23.32 -1.93 22.53
N MET A 409 24.62 -1.59 22.65
CA MET A 409 25.72 -2.44 22.22
C MET A 409 26.03 -3.59 23.18
N THR A 410 25.98 -3.33 24.50
CA THR A 410 26.45 -4.26 25.53
C THR A 410 25.40 -4.62 26.57
N GLY A 411 24.32 -3.82 26.67
CA GLY A 411 23.28 -4.01 27.67
C GLY A 411 22.45 -5.27 27.41
N THR A 412 22.19 -6.01 28.48
CA THR A 412 21.19 -7.09 28.49
C THR A 412 19.81 -6.48 28.69
N VAL A 413 18.85 -6.88 27.86
CA VAL A 413 17.46 -6.41 27.95
C VAL A 413 16.80 -7.08 29.15
N VAL A 414 16.12 -6.29 29.98
CA VAL A 414 15.37 -6.79 31.14
C VAL A 414 13.89 -6.78 30.79
N TYR A 415 13.25 -7.94 30.92
CA TYR A 415 11.83 -8.11 30.59
C TYR A 415 10.96 -8.00 31.84
N PRO A 416 9.87 -7.22 31.80
CA PRO A 416 8.86 -7.22 32.85
C PRO A 416 8.24 -8.61 33.06
N GLU A 417 7.72 -8.86 34.27
CA GLU A 417 7.01 -10.12 34.59
C GLU A 417 5.73 -10.33 33.77
N THR A 418 5.19 -9.26 33.18
CA THR A 418 4.00 -9.31 32.32
C THR A 418 4.27 -9.99 30.98
N PHE A 419 5.53 -10.19 30.57
CA PHE A 419 5.86 -10.89 29.35
C PHE A 419 5.78 -12.41 29.57
N SER A 420 5.06 -13.09 28.70
CA SER A 420 5.09 -14.55 28.60
C SER A 420 6.47 -15.04 28.16
N GLU A 421 6.77 -16.32 28.39
CA GLU A 421 8.03 -16.92 27.93
C GLU A 421 8.18 -16.84 26.40
N ASN A 422 7.07 -16.96 25.66
CA ASN A 422 7.08 -16.80 24.20
C ASN A 422 7.38 -15.35 23.80
N ALA A 423 6.82 -14.35 24.50
CA ALA A 423 7.09 -12.93 24.25
C ALA A 423 8.55 -12.56 24.55
N LYS A 424 9.10 -13.04 25.67
CA LYS A 424 10.53 -12.87 26.01
C LYS A 424 11.43 -13.52 24.95
N SER A 425 11.07 -14.73 24.52
CA SER A 425 11.84 -15.50 23.55
C SER A 425 11.90 -14.80 22.19
N ILE A 426 10.77 -14.35 21.64
CA ILE A 426 10.75 -13.66 20.34
C ILE A 426 11.51 -12.33 20.40
N CYS A 427 11.30 -11.52 21.45
CA CYS A 427 12.02 -10.27 21.62
C CYS A 427 13.53 -10.51 21.73
N SER A 428 13.96 -11.54 22.46
CA SER A 428 15.38 -11.86 22.61
C SER A 428 16.01 -12.31 21.29
N ALA A 429 15.30 -13.13 20.51
CA ALA A 429 15.75 -13.58 19.19
C ALA A 429 15.90 -12.43 18.18
N LEU A 430 15.02 -11.42 18.26
CA LEU A 430 15.08 -10.22 17.42
C LEU A 430 16.13 -9.20 17.92
N LEU A 431 16.31 -9.06 19.23
CA LEU A 431 17.25 -8.12 19.87
C LEU A 431 18.68 -8.67 19.99
N GLU A 432 18.95 -9.83 19.41
CA GLU A 432 20.27 -10.44 19.35
C GLU A 432 21.29 -9.48 18.70
N LYS A 433 22.43 -9.31 19.37
CA LYS A 433 23.47 -8.35 18.96
C LYS A 433 24.32 -8.92 17.84
N GLN A 434 24.48 -10.24 17.79
CA GLN A 434 25.18 -10.95 16.72
C GLN A 434 24.24 -11.16 15.52
N VAL A 435 24.55 -10.50 14.40
CA VAL A 435 23.68 -10.47 13.20
C VAL A 435 23.35 -11.88 12.67
N ASP A 436 24.32 -12.79 12.68
CA ASP A 436 24.19 -14.17 12.22
C ASP A 436 23.25 -15.04 13.10
N LYS A 437 23.08 -14.66 14.35
CA LYS A 437 22.15 -15.32 15.30
C LYS A 437 20.81 -14.63 15.39
N ARG A 438 20.67 -13.43 14.84
CA ARG A 438 19.44 -12.67 14.88
C ARG A 438 18.39 -13.31 13.99
N LEU A 439 17.18 -13.42 14.53
CA LEU A 439 16.01 -13.84 13.77
C LEU A 439 15.63 -12.76 12.75
N GLY A 440 15.31 -13.14 11.52
CA GLY A 440 15.11 -12.15 10.45
C GLY A 440 14.75 -12.72 9.09
N PHE A 441 15.02 -11.94 8.04
CA PHE A 441 14.87 -12.34 6.64
C PHE A 441 16.01 -13.28 6.22
N LYS A 442 15.68 -14.51 5.86
CA LYS A 442 16.63 -15.52 5.39
C LYS A 442 16.05 -16.26 4.19
N ASP A 443 16.91 -16.62 3.24
CA ASP A 443 16.54 -17.38 2.04
C ASP A 443 15.36 -16.81 1.23
N GLY A 444 15.16 -15.48 1.28
CA GLY A 444 14.11 -14.78 0.55
C GLY A 444 12.76 -14.68 1.27
N THR A 445 12.64 -15.19 2.51
CA THR A 445 11.38 -15.16 3.29
C THR A 445 11.59 -14.83 4.77
N CYS A 446 10.48 -14.70 5.50
CA CYS A 446 10.41 -14.56 6.96
C CYS A 446 9.95 -15.85 7.68
N ASP A 447 10.03 -17.03 7.05
CA ASP A 447 9.41 -18.26 7.58
C ASP A 447 9.94 -18.68 8.96
N GLU A 448 11.23 -18.44 9.25
CA GLU A 448 11.81 -18.69 10.57
C GLU A 448 11.09 -17.86 11.66
N ILE A 449 10.68 -16.63 11.36
CA ILE A 449 9.90 -15.80 12.28
C ILE A 449 8.48 -16.36 12.41
N ARG A 450 7.85 -16.73 11.29
CA ARG A 450 6.46 -17.20 11.26
C ARG A 450 6.23 -18.47 12.08
N THR A 451 7.25 -19.32 12.18
CA THR A 451 7.22 -20.57 12.96
C THR A 451 7.46 -20.39 14.45
N HIS A 452 7.84 -19.19 14.91
CA HIS A 452 8.10 -18.93 16.31
C HIS A 452 6.79 -19.08 17.15
N PRO A 453 6.81 -19.75 18.33
CA PRO A 453 5.60 -20.02 19.13
C PRO A 453 4.76 -18.80 19.51
N PHE A 454 5.38 -17.61 19.59
CA PHE A 454 4.68 -16.34 19.79
C PHE A 454 3.60 -16.06 18.73
N PHE A 455 3.79 -16.51 17.48
CA PHE A 455 2.85 -16.34 16.38
C PHE A 455 1.97 -17.57 16.14
N SER A 456 1.92 -18.54 17.07
CA SER A 456 1.16 -19.79 16.88
C SER A 456 -0.34 -19.62 16.64
N ALA A 457 -0.92 -18.49 17.07
CA ALA A 457 -2.32 -18.14 16.83
C ALA A 457 -2.55 -17.40 15.50
N ILE A 458 -1.50 -17.01 14.77
CA ILE A 458 -1.60 -16.27 13.52
C ILE A 458 -1.69 -17.23 12.34
N HIS A 459 -2.82 -17.19 11.64
CA HIS A 459 -2.93 -17.82 10.32
C HIS A 459 -2.40 -16.86 9.25
N TRP A 460 -1.14 -17.02 8.85
CA TRP A 460 -0.43 -16.08 7.97
C TRP A 460 -1.13 -15.84 6.63
N THR A 461 -1.66 -16.87 5.98
CA THR A 461 -2.37 -16.70 4.71
C THR A 461 -3.68 -15.89 4.85
N ARG A 462 -4.40 -16.04 5.96
CA ARG A 462 -5.58 -15.23 6.27
C ARG A 462 -5.20 -13.78 6.61
N LEU A 463 -4.08 -13.59 7.29
CA LEU A 463 -3.50 -12.27 7.53
C LEU A 463 -3.16 -11.58 6.20
N ASP A 464 -2.49 -12.31 5.30
CA ASP A 464 -2.11 -11.83 3.97
C ASP A 464 -3.31 -11.56 3.09
N ALA A 465 -4.42 -12.26 3.26
CA ALA A 465 -5.68 -11.97 2.59
C ALA A 465 -6.43 -10.76 3.20
N GLY A 466 -6.08 -10.35 4.43
CA GLY A 466 -6.80 -9.31 5.17
C GLY A 466 -8.13 -9.75 5.76
N ILE A 467 -8.31 -11.06 6.00
CA ILE A 467 -9.57 -11.64 6.52
C ILE A 467 -9.45 -12.09 7.98
N LEU A 468 -8.29 -11.91 8.61
CA LEU A 468 -8.10 -12.16 10.03
C LEU A 468 -8.68 -10.99 10.84
N PRO A 469 -9.65 -11.20 11.75
CA PRO A 469 -10.28 -10.12 12.48
C PRO A 469 -9.27 -9.43 13.42
N PRO A 470 -9.15 -8.10 13.35
CA PRO A 470 -8.24 -7.37 14.24
C PRO A 470 -8.70 -7.43 15.70
N PRO A 471 -7.77 -7.54 16.67
CA PRO A 471 -8.09 -7.58 18.10
C PRO A 471 -8.57 -6.22 18.65
N PHE A 472 -8.40 -5.15 17.88
CA PHE A 472 -8.86 -3.80 18.22
C PHE A 472 -9.30 -3.08 16.95
N VAL A 473 -10.51 -2.52 16.98
CA VAL A 473 -11.08 -1.70 15.91
C VAL A 473 -11.26 -0.27 16.43
N PRO A 474 -10.67 0.75 15.78
CA PRO A 474 -10.85 2.15 16.18
C PRO A 474 -12.31 2.61 16.05
N ASP A 475 -12.77 3.48 16.97
CA ASP A 475 -14.09 4.11 16.87
C ASP A 475 -14.11 5.11 15.69
N SER A 476 -15.06 4.95 14.78
CA SER A 476 -15.21 5.81 13.59
C SER A 476 -15.51 7.27 13.94
N LYS A 477 -16.04 7.53 15.15
CA LYS A 477 -16.37 8.87 15.66
C LYS A 477 -15.22 9.54 16.37
N VAL A 478 -14.13 8.82 16.64
CA VAL A 478 -12.95 9.33 17.32
C VAL A 478 -11.88 9.70 16.30
N VAL A 479 -11.18 10.81 16.57
CA VAL A 479 -10.00 11.23 15.81
C VAL A 479 -8.76 10.91 16.63
N TYR A 480 -8.06 9.85 16.26
CA TYR A 480 -6.85 9.36 16.93
C TYR A 480 -5.61 10.17 16.54
N ALA A 481 -5.64 11.46 16.84
CA ALA A 481 -4.54 12.39 16.60
C ALA A 481 -4.57 13.48 17.67
N LYS A 482 -3.45 14.18 17.85
CA LYS A 482 -3.38 15.32 18.76
C LYS A 482 -4.32 16.45 18.32
N ASP A 483 -4.72 17.29 19.28
CA ASP A 483 -5.46 18.52 19.02
C ASP A 483 -4.64 19.50 18.19
N LEU A 484 -5.28 20.28 17.32
CA LEU A 484 -4.58 21.13 16.35
C LEU A 484 -3.63 22.14 17.02
N ASP A 485 -4.00 22.60 18.21
CA ASP A 485 -3.21 23.52 19.03
C ASP A 485 -1.90 22.87 19.50
N ASP A 486 -1.92 21.56 19.82
CA ASP A 486 -0.75 20.78 20.23
C ASP A 486 0.15 20.36 19.07
N VAL A 487 -0.36 20.42 17.84
CA VAL A 487 0.42 20.10 16.64
C VAL A 487 1.45 21.21 16.36
N GLY A 488 1.26 22.44 16.88
CA GLY A 488 2.24 23.54 16.90
C GLY A 488 2.47 24.24 15.55
N GLU A 489 2.69 25.55 15.51
CA GLU A 489 2.89 26.28 14.24
C GLU A 489 4.31 26.16 13.68
N PHE A 490 4.40 26.10 12.35
CA PHE A 490 5.68 26.13 11.66
C PHE A 490 6.15 27.57 11.45
N SER A 491 7.36 27.87 11.92
CA SER A 491 8.00 29.15 11.60
C SER A 491 8.28 29.27 10.09
N SER A 492 8.01 30.46 9.55
CA SER A 492 8.30 30.79 8.15
C SER A 492 9.80 30.66 7.86
N VAL A 493 10.17 29.97 6.78
CA VAL A 493 11.56 29.86 6.36
C VAL A 493 11.97 31.13 5.59
N LYS A 494 12.69 32.03 6.26
CA LYS A 494 13.25 33.26 5.66
C LYS A 494 14.65 33.01 5.10
N GLY A 495 15.03 33.80 4.08
CA GLY A 495 16.40 33.82 3.53
C GLY A 495 16.77 32.65 2.62
N VAL A 496 15.80 31.85 2.17
CA VAL A 496 16.03 30.72 1.26
C VAL A 496 15.37 31.01 -0.08
N GLY A 497 16.20 31.22 -1.10
CA GLY A 497 15.78 31.32 -2.50
C GLY A 497 15.76 29.95 -3.17
N LEU A 498 14.80 29.73 -4.06
CA LEU A 498 14.74 28.56 -4.93
C LEU A 498 15.36 28.91 -6.29
N ASP A 499 16.26 28.07 -6.79
CA ASP A 499 16.98 28.23 -8.05
C ASP A 499 16.55 27.17 -9.08
N ASP A 500 17.11 27.22 -10.29
CA ASP A 500 16.71 26.32 -11.37
C ASP A 500 16.98 24.82 -11.09
N PRO A 501 18.11 24.43 -10.46
CA PRO A 501 18.29 23.05 -10.00
C PRO A 501 17.19 22.56 -9.05
N ASP A 502 16.68 23.42 -8.15
CA ASP A 502 15.54 23.06 -7.30
C ASP A 502 14.29 22.76 -8.14
N ARG A 503 14.03 23.56 -9.19
CA ARG A 503 12.85 23.38 -10.07
C ARG A 503 12.90 22.06 -10.81
N VAL A 504 14.05 21.70 -11.36
CA VAL A 504 14.25 20.39 -12.02
C VAL A 504 13.93 19.25 -11.06
N PHE A 505 14.40 19.33 -9.82
CA PHE A 505 14.08 18.34 -8.79
C PHE A 505 12.57 18.28 -8.48
N PHE A 506 11.89 19.43 -8.37
CA PHE A 506 10.46 19.47 -8.10
C PHE A 506 9.63 18.89 -9.25
N ASP A 507 10.06 19.13 -10.50
CA ASP A 507 9.43 18.60 -11.70
C ASP A 507 9.61 17.07 -11.76
N GLU A 508 10.81 16.55 -11.47
CA GLU A 508 11.07 15.10 -11.38
C GLU A 508 10.25 14.42 -10.27
N PHE A 509 10.08 15.10 -9.14
CA PHE A 509 9.29 14.59 -8.02
C PHE A 509 7.81 14.43 -8.42
N SER A 510 7.29 15.36 -9.22
CA SER A 510 5.88 15.50 -9.56
C SER A 510 5.46 14.58 -10.70
N SER A 511 5.53 13.26 -10.50
CA SER A 511 5.19 12.27 -11.54
C SER A 511 3.69 12.07 -11.77
N GLY A 512 2.81 12.81 -11.08
CA GLY A 512 1.37 12.70 -11.23
C GLY A 512 0.82 11.43 -10.60
N ASN A 513 -0.02 10.71 -11.36
CA ASN A 513 -0.83 9.61 -10.87
C ASN A 513 -0.01 8.31 -10.86
N ILE A 514 -0.13 7.52 -9.78
CA ILE A 514 0.50 6.21 -9.68
C ILE A 514 -0.50 5.15 -10.16
N ALA A 515 -0.10 4.38 -11.18
CA ALA A 515 -1.01 3.56 -11.98
C ALA A 515 -1.92 2.63 -11.18
N ILE A 516 -1.35 1.76 -10.34
CA ILE A 516 -2.13 0.74 -9.63
C ILE A 516 -3.15 1.39 -8.67
N PRO A 517 -2.76 2.24 -7.70
CA PRO A 517 -3.73 2.83 -6.78
C PRO A 517 -4.76 3.76 -7.45
N TRP A 518 -4.39 4.42 -8.55
CA TRP A 518 -5.34 5.23 -9.33
C TRP A 518 -6.40 4.35 -10.00
N GLN A 519 -6.00 3.21 -10.58
CA GLN A 519 -6.93 2.26 -11.19
C GLN A 519 -7.85 1.61 -10.14
N GLU A 520 -7.31 1.25 -8.97
CA GLU A 520 -8.11 0.79 -7.82
C GLU A 520 -9.15 1.84 -7.42
N GLU A 521 -8.76 3.11 -7.32
CA GLU A 521 -9.70 4.20 -7.04
C GLU A 521 -10.82 4.28 -8.07
N MET A 522 -10.52 4.23 -9.37
CA MET A 522 -11.55 4.29 -10.41
C MET A 522 -12.54 3.12 -10.27
N ILE A 523 -12.05 1.94 -9.89
CA ILE A 523 -12.86 0.73 -9.71
C ILE A 523 -13.71 0.83 -8.44
N GLU A 524 -13.09 1.07 -7.28
CA GLU A 524 -13.72 1.11 -5.96
C GLU A 524 -14.80 2.19 -5.87
N THR A 525 -14.55 3.33 -6.51
CA THR A 525 -15.50 4.44 -6.51
C THR A 525 -16.58 4.29 -7.58
N GLY A 526 -16.56 3.23 -8.40
CA GLY A 526 -17.57 2.95 -9.42
C GLY A 526 -17.41 3.71 -10.74
N ILE A 527 -16.43 4.62 -10.85
CA ILE A 527 -16.15 5.40 -12.07
C ILE A 527 -15.81 4.48 -13.25
N TYR A 528 -15.09 3.38 -12.99
CA TYR A 528 -14.82 2.39 -14.02
C TYR A 528 -16.11 1.86 -14.65
N GLY A 529 -17.11 1.48 -13.86
CA GLY A 529 -18.40 1.00 -14.38
C GLY A 529 -19.21 2.09 -15.08
N GLU A 530 -19.09 3.36 -14.63
CA GLU A 530 -19.77 4.50 -15.26
C GLU A 530 -19.20 4.84 -16.64
N LEU A 531 -17.89 4.73 -16.83
CA LEU A 531 -17.21 5.13 -18.06
C LEU A 531 -16.90 3.97 -19.02
N ASN A 532 -16.73 2.75 -18.50
CA ASN A 532 -16.42 1.55 -19.28
C ASN A 532 -17.69 0.95 -19.89
N VAL A 533 -18.28 1.67 -20.85
CA VAL A 533 -19.52 1.28 -21.51
C VAL A 533 -19.24 0.77 -22.94
N TRP A 534 -19.90 -0.34 -23.29
CA TRP A 534 -19.85 -0.96 -24.61
C TRP A 534 -21.10 -0.61 -25.44
N GLY A 535 -21.01 -0.77 -26.76
CA GLY A 535 -22.16 -0.60 -27.65
C GLY A 535 -23.22 -1.69 -27.44
N PRO A 536 -24.41 -1.56 -28.07
CA PRO A 536 -25.47 -2.56 -27.99
C PRO A 536 -24.94 -3.96 -28.33
N ALA A 537 -25.32 -4.96 -27.53
CA ALA A 537 -24.86 -6.35 -27.66
C ALA A 537 -23.33 -6.53 -27.64
N GLY A 538 -22.59 -5.65 -26.95
CA GLY A 538 -21.13 -5.74 -26.83
C GLY A 538 -20.36 -5.19 -28.04
N THR A 539 -21.02 -4.43 -28.91
CA THR A 539 -20.39 -3.86 -30.11
C THR A 539 -19.40 -2.74 -29.78
N ILE A 540 -18.54 -2.40 -30.75
CA ILE A 540 -17.54 -1.32 -30.61
C ILE A 540 -18.25 0.03 -30.45
N PRO A 541 -18.06 0.75 -29.33
CA PRO A 541 -18.65 2.05 -29.10
C PRO A 541 -18.00 3.13 -29.97
N ASN A 542 -18.69 4.24 -30.19
CA ASN A 542 -18.27 5.29 -31.14
C ASN A 542 -16.87 5.83 -30.82
N ASP A 543 -16.55 6.06 -29.54
CA ASP A 543 -15.25 6.57 -29.09
C ASP A 543 -14.07 5.64 -29.42
N LEU A 544 -14.34 4.38 -29.78
CA LEU A 544 -13.37 3.39 -30.25
C LEU A 544 -13.39 3.17 -31.77
N ARG A 545 -14.35 3.76 -32.51
CA ARG A 545 -14.41 3.69 -33.97
C ARG A 545 -13.67 4.87 -34.59
N ARG A 546 -12.54 4.61 -35.25
CA ARG A 546 -11.72 5.63 -35.91
C ARG A 546 -12.53 6.51 -36.87
N GLU A 547 -13.46 5.91 -37.59
CA GLU A 547 -14.33 6.56 -38.59
C GLU A 547 -15.35 7.52 -37.97
N SER A 548 -15.71 7.36 -36.68
CA SER A 548 -16.73 8.17 -36.02
C SER A 548 -16.35 9.64 -35.87
N ILE A 549 -15.06 9.97 -36.00
CA ILE A 549 -14.58 11.35 -36.02
C ILE A 549 -15.18 12.17 -37.17
N LEU A 550 -15.55 11.48 -38.26
CA LEU A 550 -16.21 12.07 -39.44
C LEU A 550 -17.73 12.15 -39.28
N GLU A 551 -18.30 11.40 -38.33
CA GLU A 551 -19.74 11.33 -38.03
C GLU A 551 -20.17 12.39 -37.01
N GLN A 552 -19.22 13.06 -36.33
CA GLN A 552 -19.55 14.16 -35.43
C GLN A 552 -20.06 15.36 -36.24
N PRO A 553 -21.28 15.88 -35.97
CA PRO A 553 -21.75 17.08 -36.63
C PRO A 553 -20.75 18.21 -36.33
N LYS A 554 -20.38 18.97 -37.35
CA LYS A 554 -19.58 20.20 -37.17
C LYS A 554 -20.26 21.00 -36.07
N SER A 555 -19.56 21.16 -34.95
CA SER A 555 -19.93 22.07 -33.85
C SER A 555 -20.56 23.32 -34.44
N SER A 556 -21.85 23.51 -34.14
CA SER A 556 -22.59 24.71 -34.49
C SER A 556 -21.85 25.89 -33.88
N THR A 557 -21.22 26.67 -34.75
CA THR A 557 -20.63 27.95 -34.42
C THR A 557 -21.67 28.75 -33.64
N CYS A 558 -21.30 29.18 -32.44
CA CYS A 558 -22.08 30.12 -31.66
C CYS A 558 -22.24 31.40 -32.50
N CYS A 559 -23.38 31.57 -33.15
CA CYS A 559 -23.76 32.84 -33.74
C CYS A 559 -24.14 33.77 -32.59
N LEU A 560 -23.26 34.71 -32.30
CA LEU A 560 -23.62 35.92 -31.56
C LEU A 560 -24.68 36.68 -32.38
N ALA A 561 -25.87 36.83 -31.79
CA ALA A 561 -26.77 37.95 -32.02
C ALA A 561 -27.54 38.22 -30.72
#